data_AF-A0A6I4ZTQ8-F1
#
_entry.id   AF-A0A6I4ZTQ8-F1
#
_cell.length_a   1.000
_cell.length_b   1.000
_cell.length_c   1.000
_cell.angle_alpha   90.00
_cell.angle_beta   90.00
_cell.angle_gamma   90.00
#
_symmetry.space_group_name_H-M   'P 1'
#
loop_
_entity.id
_entity.type
_entity.pdbx_description
1 polymer ?
#
loop_
_entity_poly.entity_id
_entity_poly.type
_entity_poly.pdbx_seq_one_letter_code
_entity_poly.pdbx_strand_id
1 'polypeptide(L)' 'MKVHEYQAKALFAKYGVEVPQGRVASTPAEARAIAEELGGKVVVKAQIHAGGRGKGRLVSESETAAMYERLTTDPASN' A
#
# COMPACT_ATOMS: atom_id res chain seq x y z
N MET A 1 -13.42 -7.66 11.92
CA MET A 1 -12.91 -7.89 10.55
C MET A 1 -12.48 -6.55 9.96
N LYS A 2 -11.31 -6.46 9.33
CA LYS A 2 -10.83 -5.25 8.62
C LYS A 2 -10.85 -5.52 7.11
N VAL A 3 -10.98 -4.45 6.32
CA VAL A 3 -10.89 -4.50 4.84
C VAL A 3 -9.74 -3.62 4.36
N HIS A 4 -9.20 -3.93 3.19
CA HIS A 4 -8.18 -3.12 2.54
C HIS A 4 -8.76 -1.84 1.93
N GLU A 5 -7.89 -0.85 1.66
CA GLU A 5 -8.29 0.44 1.07
C GLU A 5 -9.02 0.27 -0.27
N TYR A 6 -8.54 -0.64 -1.14
CA TYR A 6 -9.18 -0.87 -2.45
C TYR A 6 -10.60 -1.44 -2.32
N GLN A 7 -10.84 -2.31 -1.32
CA GLN A 7 -12.16 -2.90 -1.07
C GLN A 7 -13.15 -1.84 -0.57
N ALA A 8 -12.70 -0.99 0.36
CA ALA A 8 -13.49 0.13 0.84
C ALA A 8 -13.84 1.11 -0.29
N LYS A 9 -12.89 1.42 -1.18
CA LYS A 9 -13.15 2.28 -2.36
C LYS A 9 -14.18 1.67 -3.31
N ALA A 10 -14.08 0.37 -3.59
CA ALA A 10 -15.06 -0.32 -4.42
C ALA A 10 -16.47 -0.27 -3.81
N LEU A 11 -16.57 -0.42 -2.49
CA LEU A 11 -17.83 -0.28 -1.76
C LEU A 11 -18.38 1.15 -1.86
N PHE A 12 -17.55 2.16 -1.62
CA PHE A 12 -17.93 3.56 -1.70
C PHE A 12 -18.43 3.94 -3.10
N ALA A 13 -17.71 3.55 -4.15
CA ALA A 13 -18.12 3.79 -5.53
C ALA A 13 -19.49 3.13 -5.84
N LYS A 14 -19.74 1.92 -5.33
CA LYS A 14 -21.03 1.22 -5.51
C LYS A 14 -22.20 2.02 -4.92
N TYR A 15 -21.98 2.83 -3.90
CA TYR A 15 -22.99 3.68 -3.27
C TYR A 15 -22.91 5.15 -3.71
N GLY A 16 -22.21 5.45 -4.81
CA GLY A 16 -22.17 6.80 -5.40
C GLY A 16 -21.25 7.79 -4.68
N VAL A 17 -20.41 7.34 -3.77
CA VAL A 17 -19.38 8.19 -3.14
C VAL A 17 -18.20 8.31 -4.10
N GLU A 18 -17.80 9.54 -4.42
CA GLU A 18 -16.66 9.81 -5.28
C GLU A 18 -15.36 9.27 -4.66
N VAL A 19 -14.61 8.50 -5.43
CA VAL A 19 -13.31 7.97 -5.05
C VAL A 19 -12.30 8.16 -6.18
N PRO A 20 -11.00 8.37 -5.88
CA PRO A 20 -9.98 8.44 -6.92
C PRO A 20 -9.93 7.15 -7.74
N GLN A 21 -9.77 7.30 -9.06
CA GLN A 21 -9.53 6.19 -9.99
C GLN A 21 -8.31 5.38 -9.56
N GLY A 22 -8.41 4.06 -9.60
CA GLY A 22 -7.32 3.17 -9.23
C GLY A 22 -7.70 1.69 -9.26
N ARG A 23 -6.70 0.83 -9.29
CA ARG A 23 -6.84 -0.63 -9.28
C ARG A 23 -5.81 -1.27 -8.35
N VAL A 24 -6.11 -2.49 -7.89
CA VAL A 24 -5.15 -3.31 -7.14
C VAL A 24 -4.20 -4.00 -8.12
N ALA A 25 -2.94 -4.13 -7.74
CA ALA A 25 -1.92 -4.85 -8.47
C ALA A 25 -1.24 -5.84 -7.52
N SER A 26 -1.00 -7.06 -8.01
CA SER A 26 -0.26 -8.10 -7.30
C SER A 26 1.17 -8.22 -7.81
N THR A 27 1.48 -7.63 -8.97
CA THR A 27 2.82 -7.64 -9.56
C THR A 27 3.28 -6.22 -9.96
N PRO A 28 4.61 -5.98 -10.05
CA PRO A 28 5.13 -4.72 -10.58
C PRO A 28 4.68 -4.44 -12.01
N ALA A 29 4.55 -5.49 -12.85
CA ALA A 29 4.09 -5.36 -14.22
C ALA A 29 2.63 -4.87 -14.31
N GLU A 30 1.74 -5.44 -13.49
CA GLU A 30 0.35 -4.97 -13.38
C GLU A 30 0.30 -3.52 -12.88
N ALA A 31 1.10 -3.17 -11.87
CA ALA A 31 1.14 -1.80 -11.35
C ALA A 31 1.57 -0.81 -12.44
N ARG A 32 2.53 -1.18 -13.30
CA ARG A 32 2.97 -0.37 -14.43
C ARG A 32 1.88 -0.21 -15.48
N ALA A 33 1.25 -1.29 -15.92
CA ALA A 33 0.15 -1.24 -16.88
C ALA A 33 -1.01 -0.37 -16.37
N ILE A 34 -1.36 -0.52 -15.08
CA ILE A 34 -2.39 0.30 -14.46
C ILE A 34 -2.02 1.78 -14.44
N ALA A 35 -0.77 2.10 -14.12
CA ALA A 35 -0.28 3.48 -14.10
C ALA A 35 -0.32 4.13 -15.50
N GLU A 36 0.05 3.37 -16.53
CA GLU A 36 -0.01 3.83 -17.93
C GLU A 36 -1.44 4.12 -18.37
N GLU A 37 -2.38 3.22 -18.05
CA GLU A 37 -3.80 3.40 -18.38
C GLU A 37 -4.47 4.57 -17.63
N LEU A 38 -4.09 4.82 -16.37
CA LEU A 38 -4.62 5.94 -15.59
C LEU A 38 -4.13 7.29 -16.10
N GLY A 39 -2.90 7.33 -16.64
CA GLY A 39 -2.25 8.54 -17.14
C GLY A 39 -1.88 9.54 -16.03
N GLY A 40 -0.96 10.46 -16.36
CA GLY A 40 -0.53 11.52 -15.46
C GLY A 40 0.24 11.04 -14.22
N LYS A 41 0.11 11.77 -13.11
CA LYS A 41 0.83 11.48 -11.86
C LYS A 41 0.05 10.47 -11.02
N VAL A 42 0.66 9.32 -10.77
CA VAL A 42 0.07 8.21 -10.02
C VAL A 42 0.73 8.01 -8.66
N VAL A 43 0.03 7.33 -7.75
CA VAL A 43 0.55 6.93 -6.42
C VAL A 43 0.38 5.43 -6.24
N VAL A 44 1.48 4.74 -5.97
CA VAL A 44 1.46 3.32 -5.60
C VAL A 44 1.39 3.20 -4.08
N LYS A 45 0.42 2.44 -3.57
CA LYS A 45 0.18 2.29 -2.12
C LYS A 45 0.14 0.82 -1.72
N ALA A 46 0.96 0.46 -0.74
CA ALA A 46 0.89 -0.85 -0.09
C ALA A 46 -0.51 -1.08 0.51
N GLN A 47 -1.09 -2.24 0.21
CA GLN A 47 -2.39 -2.67 0.74
C GLN A 47 -2.19 -3.48 2.02
N ILE A 48 -2.06 -2.78 3.15
CA ILE A 48 -1.98 -3.38 4.49
C ILE A 48 -3.08 -2.82 5.40
N HIS A 49 -3.49 -3.58 6.42
CA HIS A 49 -4.50 -3.14 7.38
C HIS A 49 -3.99 -2.07 8.37
N ALA A 50 -2.68 -1.99 8.58
CA ALA A 50 -2.09 -1.01 9.47
C ALA A 50 -2.11 0.40 8.84
N GLY A 51 -2.26 1.41 9.69
CA GLY A 51 -2.07 2.82 9.32
C GLY A 51 -0.59 3.18 9.17
N GLY A 52 -0.28 4.47 8.99
CA GLY A 52 1.10 4.96 9.05
C GLY A 52 1.97 4.68 7.80
N ARG A 53 1.40 4.09 6.74
CA ARG A 53 2.11 3.75 5.49
C ARG A 53 2.92 4.90 4.88
N GLY A 54 2.46 6.14 5.01
CA GLY A 54 3.19 7.32 4.50
C GLY A 54 4.44 7.71 5.30
N LYS A 55 4.60 7.19 6.51
CA LYS A 55 5.84 7.31 7.31
C LYS A 55 6.81 6.15 7.04
N GLY A 56 6.31 5.06 6.45
CA GLY A 56 7.12 3.92 6.05
C GLY A 56 7.81 4.16 4.72
N ARG A 57 8.90 3.41 4.48
CA ARG A 57 9.57 3.34 3.19
C ARG A 57 9.54 1.89 2.68
N LEU A 58 9.53 1.72 1.37
CA LEU A 58 9.84 0.43 0.76
C LEU A 58 11.35 0.22 0.85
N VAL A 59 11.77 -0.95 1.30
CA VAL A 59 13.17 -1.31 1.53
C VAL A 59 13.47 -2.64 0.86
N SER A 60 14.75 -2.98 0.71
CA SER A 60 15.15 -4.30 0.22
C SER A 60 14.80 -5.39 1.23
N GLU A 61 14.81 -6.65 0.78
CA GLU A 61 14.64 -7.80 1.68
C GLU A 61 15.71 -7.86 2.76
N SER A 62 16.98 -7.61 2.39
CA SER A 62 18.10 -7.56 3.33
C SER A 62 17.93 -6.48 4.40
N GLU A 63 17.45 -5.31 4.01
CA GLU A 63 17.17 -4.22 4.94
C GLU A 63 15.94 -4.53 5.81
N THR A 64 14.94 -5.21 5.26
CA THR A 64 13.77 -5.69 6.01
C THR A 64 14.19 -6.62 7.15
N ALA A 65 15.07 -7.59 6.87
CA ALA A 65 15.57 -8.53 7.88
C ALA A 65 16.33 -7.80 8.99
N ALA A 66 17.22 -6.87 8.64
CA ALA A 66 17.97 -6.08 9.61
C ALA A 66 17.06 -5.16 10.47
N MET A 67 16.03 -4.56 9.86
CA MET A 67 15.03 -3.76 10.59
C MET A 67 14.22 -4.62 11.57
N TYR A 68 13.81 -5.82 11.14
CA TYR A 68 13.06 -6.73 11.99
C TYR A 68 13.90 -7.17 13.20
N GLU A 69 15.14 -7.59 12.98
CA GLU A 69 16.05 -8.00 14.06
C GLU A 69 16.19 -6.86 15.08
N ARG A 70 16.51 -5.65 14.63
CA ARG A 70 16.63 -4.46 15.49
C ARG A 70 15.37 -4.21 16.33
N LEU A 71 14.18 -4.27 15.73
CA LEU A 71 12.92 -4.05 16.44
C LEU A 71 12.65 -5.13 17.48
N THR A 72 13.11 -6.36 17.25
CA THR A 72 12.91 -7.48 18.19
C THR A 72 13.94 -7.54 19.31
N THR A 73 15.14 -7.00 19.10
CA THR A 73 16.24 -7.04 20.08
C THR A 73 16.39 -5.77 20.91
N ASP A 74 15.75 -4.67 20.52
CA ASP A 74 15.82 -3.39 21.23
C ASP A 74 14.43 -2.92 21.71
N PRO A 75 14.11 -3.07 23.01
CA PRO A 75 12.82 -2.67 23.57
C PRO A 75 12.56 -1.15 23.54
N ALA A 76 13.55 -0.32 23.22
CA ALA A 76 13.39 1.13 23.09
C ALA A 76 13.04 1.59 21.65
N SER A 77 12.95 0.67 20.68
CA SER A 77 12.76 1.00 19.26
C SER A 77 11.29 1.14 18.81
N ASN A 78 10.32 1.20 19.73
CA ASN A 78 8.88 1.36 19.43
C ASN A 78 8.31 2.69 19.93
#